data_AF-A0A7C7CZL4-F1
#
_entry.id   AF-A0A7C7CZL4-F1
#
_cell.length_a   1.000
_cell.length_b   1.000
_cell.length_c   1.000
_cell.angle_alpha   90.00
_cell.angle_beta   90.00
_cell.angle_gamma   90.00
#
_symmetry.space_group_name_H-M   'P 1'
#
loop_
_entity.id
_entity.type
_entity.pdbx_description
1 polymer ?
#
loop_
_entity_poly.entity_id
_entity_poly.type
_entity_poly.pdbx_seq_one_letter_code
_entity_poly.pdbx_strand_id
1 'polypeptide(L)'
;MTQLFSGKEVSASVYESLTPKIQALKSKGITPGLAVILVGDDPASAVYVRSKTRKFASLDLFSETIRFDSDISQEDLILKIQDLNVDNRFHGILVQFPLPKHIDEGSIISLIDPVKDVDGFHPENVGYLTGG
;
A
#
# COMPACT_ATOMS: atom_id res chain seq x y z
N MET A 1 -24.99 -19.81 -22.58
CA MET A 1 -24.85 -18.34 -22.62
C MET A 1 -23.97 -17.97 -21.46
N THR A 2 -22.84 -17.29 -21.68
CA THR A 2 -21.88 -16.97 -20.63
C THR A 2 -22.20 -15.60 -20.04
N GLN A 3 -22.22 -15.49 -18.71
CA GLN A 3 -22.40 -14.22 -18.01
C GLN A 3 -21.05 -13.51 -17.86
N LEU A 4 -20.97 -12.25 -18.29
CA LEU A 4 -19.80 -11.41 -18.09
C LEU A 4 -19.82 -10.81 -16.69
N PHE A 5 -18.78 -11.06 -15.89
CA PHE A 5 -18.57 -10.35 -14.63
C PHE A 5 -17.71 -9.11 -14.88
N SER A 6 -18.34 -7.93 -14.84
CA SER A 6 -17.69 -6.65 -15.06
C SER A 6 -16.92 -6.18 -13.82
N GLY A 7 -15.59 -6.30 -13.83
CA GLY A 7 -14.74 -5.78 -12.75
C GLY A 7 -14.88 -4.27 -12.52
N LYS A 8 -15.27 -3.53 -13.56
CA LYS A 8 -15.53 -2.08 -13.46
C LYS A 8 -16.73 -1.78 -12.58
N GLU A 9 -17.82 -2.51 -12.76
CA GLU A 9 -19.06 -2.35 -11.97
C GLU A 9 -18.83 -2.76 -10.52
N VAL A 10 -18.16 -3.90 -10.31
CA VAL A 10 -17.81 -4.38 -8.96
C VAL A 10 -16.91 -3.38 -8.24
N SER A 11 -15.86 -2.88 -8.90
CA SER A 11 -14.96 -1.90 -8.30
C SER A 11 -15.67 -0.60 -7.92
N ALA A 12 -16.57 -0.09 -8.76
CA ALA A 12 -17.36 1.10 -8.46
C ALA A 12 -18.23 0.90 -7.21
N SER A 13 -18.95 -0.23 -7.14
CA SER A 13 -19.78 -0.60 -5.99
C SER A 13 -18.97 -0.71 -4.69
N VAL A 14 -17.77 -1.29 -4.74
CA VAL A 14 -16.86 -1.35 -3.58
C VAL A 14 -16.50 0.05 -3.09
N TYR A 15 -16.09 0.96 -3.98
CA TYR A 15 -15.73 2.33 -3.55
C TYR A 15 -16.93 3.12 -3.01
N GLU A 16 -18.11 2.95 -3.60
CA GLU A 16 -19.34 3.55 -3.06
C GLU A 16 -19.60 3.07 -1.63
N SER A 17 -19.43 1.77 -1.37
CA SER A 17 -19.62 1.18 -0.03
C SER A 17 -18.59 1.68 1.02
N LEU A 18 -17.41 2.15 0.58
CA LEU A 18 -16.39 2.69 1.48
C LEU A 18 -16.68 4.13 1.91
N THR A 19 -17.42 4.90 1.11
CA THR A 19 -17.74 6.31 1.39
C THR A 19 -18.29 6.54 2.80
N PRO A 20 -19.35 5.85 3.27
CA PRO A 20 -19.86 6.08 4.64
C PRO A 20 -18.84 5.71 5.73
N LYS A 21 -17.99 4.69 5.51
CA LYS A 21 -16.94 4.30 6.46
C LYS A 21 -15.86 5.37 6.56
N ILE A 22 -15.44 5.93 5.43
CA ILE A 22 -14.47 7.03 5.36
C ILE A 22 -15.02 8.26 6.09
N GLN A 23 -16.28 8.63 5.85
CA GLN A 23 -16.91 9.77 6.53
C GLN A 23 -17.02 9.56 8.05
N ALA A 24 -17.33 8.33 8.49
CA ALA A 24 -17.39 8.00 9.91
C ALA A 24 -16.02 8.05 10.62
N LEU A 25 -14.92 7.79 9.90
CA LEU A 25 -13.57 7.98 10.44
C LEU A 25 -13.20 9.47 10.49
N LYS A 26 -13.52 10.21 9.44
CA LYS A 26 -13.25 11.65 9.36
C LYS A 26 -14.00 12.45 10.42
N SER A 27 -15.24 12.08 10.75
CA SER A 27 -15.99 12.72 11.84
C SER A 27 -15.35 12.51 13.22
N LYS A 28 -14.47 11.52 13.35
CA LYS A 28 -13.64 11.26 14.54
C LYS A 28 -12.24 11.89 14.45
N GLY A 29 -11.97 12.69 13.43
CA GLY A 29 -10.65 13.28 13.17
C GLY A 29 -9.62 12.30 12.61
N ILE A 30 -10.04 11.12 12.16
CA ILE A 30 -9.15 10.10 11.59
C ILE A 30 -9.24 10.16 10.07
N THR A 31 -8.10 10.42 9.42
CA THR A 31 -7.97 10.29 7.96
C THR A 31 -7.07 9.10 7.64
N PRO A 32 -7.59 8.04 7.01
CA PRO A 32 -6.76 6.91 6.59
C PRO A 32 -5.60 7.38 5.70
N GLY A 33 -4.43 6.81 5.97
CA GLY A 33 -3.16 7.21 5.37
C GLY A 33 -2.42 6.03 4.78
N LEU A 34 -1.91 6.17 3.56
CA LEU A 34 -1.08 5.15 2.89
C LEU A 34 0.30 5.70 2.52
N ALA A 35 1.35 5.06 3.00
CA ALA A 35 2.70 5.28 2.49
C ALA A 35 2.96 4.31 1.33
N VAL A 36 3.44 4.84 0.20
CA VAL A 36 3.84 4.04 -0.95
C VAL A 36 5.33 4.25 -1.20
N ILE A 37 6.12 3.19 -1.05
CA ILE A 37 7.54 3.17 -1.38
C ILE A 37 7.71 2.69 -2.82
N LEU A 38 8.46 3.46 -3.60
CA LEU A 38 8.85 3.12 -4.96
C LEU A 38 10.37 3.26 -5.09
N VAL A 39 11.03 2.17 -5.47
CA VAL A 39 12.49 2.15 -5.67
C VAL A 39 12.79 1.98 -7.16
N GLY A 40 13.59 2.90 -7.71
CA GLY A 40 13.93 2.95 -9.13
C GLY A 40 12.85 3.55 -10.03
N ASP A 41 13.10 3.46 -11.34
CA ASP A 41 12.38 4.21 -12.37
C ASP A 41 11.53 3.36 -13.32
N ASP A 42 11.12 2.15 -12.90
CA ASP A 42 10.28 1.31 -13.74
C ASP A 42 8.97 2.05 -14.13
N PRO A 43 8.75 2.34 -15.43
CA PRO A 43 7.62 3.17 -15.84
C PRO A 43 6.26 2.55 -15.52
N ALA A 44 6.16 1.22 -15.54
CA ALA A 44 4.93 0.51 -15.22
C ALA A 44 4.59 0.66 -13.73
N SER A 45 5.58 0.51 -12.87
CA SER A 45 5.49 0.73 -11.42
C SER A 45 5.06 2.16 -11.09
N ALA A 46 5.65 3.15 -11.76
CA ALA A 46 5.27 4.56 -11.59
C ALA A 46 3.80 4.84 -11.97
N VAL A 47 3.30 4.24 -13.08
CA VAL A 47 1.91 4.37 -13.51
C VAL A 47 0.95 3.73 -12.50
N TYR A 48 1.32 2.57 -11.96
CA TYR A 48 0.51 1.85 -10.99
C TYR A 48 0.41 2.61 -9.66
N VAL A 49 1.53 3.12 -9.14
CA VAL A 49 1.56 3.97 -7.94
C VAL A 49 0.76 5.26 -8.14
N ARG A 50 0.87 5.90 -9.32
CA ARG A 50 0.07 7.08 -9.66
C ARG A 50 -1.42 6.79 -9.65
N SER A 51 -1.83 5.61 -10.11
CA SER A 51 -3.23 5.20 -10.11
C SER A 51 -3.77 5.01 -8.68
N LYS A 52 -2.97 4.39 -7.80
CA LYS A 52 -3.31 4.21 -6.37
C LYS A 52 -3.46 5.55 -5.65
N THR A 53 -2.47 6.43 -5.77
CA THR A 53 -2.49 7.77 -5.14
C THR A 53 -3.61 8.64 -5.67
N ARG A 54 -3.88 8.63 -6.98
CA ARG A 54 -5.03 9.35 -7.56
C ARG A 54 -6.35 8.85 -6.97
N LYS A 55 -6.49 7.54 -6.74
CA LYS A 55 -7.70 6.99 -6.14
C LYS A 55 -7.86 7.42 -4.68
N PHE A 56 -6.79 7.40 -3.89
CA PHE A 56 -6.79 7.94 -2.53
C PHE A 56 -7.21 9.41 -2.50
N ALA A 57 -6.62 10.24 -3.36
CA ALA A 57 -6.99 11.64 -3.50
C ALA A 57 -8.47 11.83 -3.88
N SER A 58 -9.01 10.99 -4.78
CA SER A 58 -10.43 11.07 -5.17
C SER A 58 -11.42 10.70 -4.05
N LEU A 59 -10.93 10.07 -2.99
CA LEU A 59 -11.70 9.70 -1.80
C LEU A 59 -11.38 10.62 -0.60
N ASP A 60 -10.64 11.71 -0.84
CA ASP A 60 -10.14 12.64 0.16
C ASP A 60 -9.36 11.92 1.29
N LEU A 61 -8.56 10.91 0.93
CA LEU A 61 -7.69 10.17 1.84
C LEU A 61 -6.25 10.69 1.77
N PHE A 62 -5.47 10.41 2.80
CA PHE A 62 -4.06 10.78 2.83
C PHE A 62 -3.20 9.70 2.16
N SER A 63 -2.29 10.11 1.29
CA SER A 63 -1.27 9.20 0.75
C SER A 63 0.01 9.95 0.43
N GLU A 64 1.15 9.32 0.67
CA GLU A 64 2.46 9.86 0.31
C GLU A 64 3.22 8.82 -0.53
N THR A 65 3.81 9.25 -1.64
CA THR A 65 4.73 8.41 -2.42
C THR A 65 6.16 8.81 -2.11
N ILE A 66 6.90 7.89 -1.50
CA ILE A 66 8.31 8.02 -1.19
C ILE A 66 9.08 7.33 -2.29
N ARG A 67 9.91 8.10 -3.00
CA ARG A 67 10.70 7.63 -4.13
C ARG A 67 12.17 7.55 -3.73
N PHE A 68 12.80 6.46 -4.12
CA PHE A 68 14.23 6.25 -4.00
C PHE A 68 14.79 5.84 -5.34
N ASP A 69 16.04 6.21 -5.58
CA ASP A 69 16.79 5.78 -6.75
C ASP A 69 17.10 4.28 -6.65
N SER A 70 17.39 3.64 -7.79
CA SER A 70 17.63 2.19 -7.84
C SER A 70 18.91 1.73 -7.12
N ASP A 71 19.76 2.66 -6.68
CA ASP A 71 21.02 2.41 -5.98
C ASP A 71 20.91 2.56 -4.45
N ILE A 72 19.72 2.86 -3.91
CA ILE A 72 19.50 2.92 -2.46
C ILE A 72 20.00 1.65 -1.76
N SER A 73 20.66 1.83 -0.62
CA SER A 73 21.12 0.70 0.19
C SER A 73 19.93 -0.04 0.83
N GLN A 74 20.12 -1.31 1.14
CA GLN A 74 19.09 -2.05 1.87
C GLN A 74 18.89 -1.45 3.27
N GLU A 75 19.97 -1.01 3.92
CA GLU A 75 19.95 -0.40 5.24
C GLU A 75 19.10 0.88 5.27
N ASP A 76 19.24 1.76 4.27
CA ASP A 76 18.47 2.99 4.18
C ASP A 76 16.98 2.71 3.94
N LEU A 77 16.67 1.71 3.10
CA LEU A 77 15.29 1.28 2.88
C LEU A 77 14.66 0.70 4.15
N ILE A 78 15.42 -0.11 4.91
CA ILE A 78 14.99 -0.66 6.20
C ILE A 78 14.68 0.47 7.19
N LEU A 79 15.59 1.45 7.34
CA LEU A 79 15.38 2.60 8.22
C LEU A 79 14.10 3.36 7.84
N LYS A 80 13.87 3.56 6.54
CA LYS A 80 12.65 4.23 6.10
C LYS A 80 11.39 3.45 6.47
N ILE A 81 11.38 2.13 6.30
CA ILE A 81 10.21 1.30 6.65
C ILE A 81 9.98 1.33 8.16
N GLN A 82 11.04 1.30 8.97
CA GLN A 82 10.92 1.42 10.43
C GLN A 82 10.29 2.75 10.85
N ASP A 83 10.69 3.87 10.23
CA ASP A 83 10.07 5.18 10.48
C ASP A 83 8.57 5.16 10.13
N LEU A 84 8.19 4.53 9.01
CA LEU A 84 6.79 4.43 8.59
C LEU A 84 5.96 3.51 9.49
N ASN A 85 6.56 2.45 10.03
CA ASN A 85 5.90 1.54 10.96
C ASN A 85 5.44 2.28 12.22
N VAL A 86 6.22 3.25 12.71
CA VAL A 86 5.87 4.03 13.93
C VAL A 86 5.12 5.33 13.64
N ASP A 87 5.05 5.77 12.38
CA ASP A 87 4.34 7.00 12.00
C ASP A 87 2.82 6.79 11.98
N ASN A 88 2.12 7.43 12.93
CA ASN A 88 0.66 7.35 13.08
C ASN A 88 -0.12 8.06 11.97
N ARG A 89 0.54 8.82 11.09
CA ARG A 89 -0.10 9.37 9.89
C ARG A 89 -0.43 8.27 8.88
N PHE A 90 0.34 7.18 8.89
CA PHE A 90 0.17 6.05 7.98
C PHE A 90 -0.48 4.87 8.69
N HIS A 91 -1.55 4.37 8.09
CA HIS A 91 -2.29 3.20 8.55
C HIS A 91 -2.00 1.98 7.66
N GLY A 92 -1.37 2.21 6.52
CA GLY A 92 -0.92 1.18 5.61
C GLY A 92 0.40 1.57 4.95
N ILE A 93 1.22 0.58 4.65
CA ILE A 93 2.49 0.70 3.94
C ILE A 93 2.45 -0.25 2.75
N LEU A 94 2.80 0.28 1.59
CA LEU A 94 2.93 -0.47 0.36
C LEU A 94 4.33 -0.30 -0.21
N VAL A 95 5.02 -1.41 -0.47
CA VAL A 95 6.30 -1.42 -1.18
C VAL A 95 6.04 -1.93 -2.60
N GLN A 96 6.38 -1.11 -3.61
CA GLN A 96 6.20 -1.51 -4.99
C GLN A 96 7.34 -2.43 -5.45
N PHE A 97 6.96 -3.64 -5.89
CA PHE A 97 7.86 -4.65 -6.46
C PHE A 97 7.86 -4.62 -8.00
N PRO A 98 8.90 -5.17 -8.67
CA PRO A 98 10.11 -5.76 -8.09
C PRO A 98 11.09 -4.69 -7.55
N LEU A 99 11.86 -5.06 -6.52
CA LEU A 99 12.95 -4.23 -6.01
C LEU A 99 14.26 -4.50 -6.81
N PRO A 100 15.24 -3.58 -6.76
CA PRO A 100 16.57 -3.85 -7.28
C PRO A 100 17.19 -5.13 -6.71
N LYS A 101 17.98 -5.84 -7.53
CA LYS A 101 18.50 -7.19 -7.22
C LYS A 101 19.39 -7.27 -5.98
N HIS A 102 19.97 -6.16 -5.52
CA HIS A 102 20.81 -6.13 -4.33
C HIS A 102 20.00 -6.00 -3.03
N ILE A 103 18.68 -5.83 -3.12
CA ILE A 103 17.77 -5.75 -1.98
C ILE A 103 17.06 -7.10 -1.84
N ASP A 104 17.06 -7.65 -0.63
CA ASP A 104 16.30 -8.84 -0.28
C ASP A 104 14.82 -8.49 -0.04
N GLU A 105 13.97 -8.75 -1.03
CA GLU A 105 12.53 -8.54 -0.96
C GLU A 105 11.88 -9.25 0.24
N GLY A 106 12.35 -10.46 0.59
CA GLY A 106 11.78 -11.22 1.71
C GLY A 106 11.99 -10.54 3.06
N SER A 107 13.18 -9.98 3.26
CA SER A 107 13.50 -9.17 4.44
C SER A 107 12.67 -7.89 4.48
N ILE A 108 12.48 -7.23 3.33
CA ILE A 108 11.65 -6.01 3.24
C ILE A 108 10.18 -6.30 3.56
N ILE A 109 9.61 -7.37 3.00
CA ILE A 109 8.23 -7.79 3.28
C ILE A 109 8.03 -8.08 4.76
N SER A 110 8.96 -8.81 5.39
CA SER A 110 8.87 -9.22 6.79
C SER A 110 9.13 -8.08 7.78
N LEU A 111 9.62 -6.93 7.30
CA LEU A 111 9.89 -5.75 8.13
C LEU A 111 8.67 -4.83 8.28
N ILE A 112 7.75 -4.84 7.30
CA ILE A 112 6.52 -4.06 7.38
C ILE A 112 5.70 -4.58 8.56
N ASP A 113 5.24 -3.69 9.44
CA ASP A 113 4.39 -4.09 10.56
C ASP A 113 3.14 -4.83 10.01
N PRO A 114 2.80 -6.04 10.49
CA PRO A 114 1.70 -6.80 9.94
C PRO A 114 0.36 -6.07 9.99
N VAL A 115 0.16 -5.15 10.96
CA VAL A 115 -1.06 -4.35 11.04
C VAL A 115 -1.13 -3.23 9.99
N LYS A 116 0.00 -2.90 9.35
CA LYS A 116 0.13 -1.90 8.28
C LYS A 116 0.39 -2.54 6.90
N ASP A 117 0.56 -3.84 6.80
CA ASP A 117 0.79 -4.56 5.55
C ASP A 117 -0.52 -4.66 4.74
N VAL A 118 -0.68 -3.76 3.76
CA VAL A 118 -1.89 -3.68 2.93
C VAL A 118 -1.89 -4.64 1.75
N ASP A 119 -0.73 -5.18 1.38
CA ASP A 119 -0.62 -6.19 0.32
C ASP A 119 -0.82 -7.61 0.88
N GLY A 120 -0.69 -7.78 2.20
CA GLY A 120 -0.94 -9.05 2.89
C GLY A 120 0.18 -10.07 2.69
N PHE A 121 1.39 -9.61 2.37
CA PHE A 121 2.53 -10.48 2.09
C PHE A 121 3.37 -10.80 3.32
N HIS A 122 3.19 -10.09 4.43
CA HIS A 122 3.88 -10.41 5.67
C HIS A 122 3.57 -11.87 6.05
N PRO A 123 4.59 -12.70 6.36
CA PRO A 123 4.39 -14.07 6.79
C PRO A 123 3.29 -14.29 7.84
N GLU A 124 3.10 -13.36 8.79
CA GLU A 124 2.03 -13.42 9.78
C GLU A 124 0.64 -13.30 9.15
N ASN A 125 0.43 -12.33 8.26
CA ASN A 125 -0.83 -12.14 7.54
C ASN A 125 -1.14 -13.31 6.60
N VAL A 126 -0.12 -13.87 5.94
CA VAL A 126 -0.26 -15.10 5.15
C VAL A 126 -0.64 -16.29 6.06
N GLY A 127 -0.05 -16.36 7.25
CA GLY A 127 -0.40 -17.33 8.28
C GLY A 127 -1.86 -17.23 8.72
N TYR A 128 -2.34 -16.02 9.01
CA TYR A 128 -3.76 -15.80 9.34
C TYR A 128 -4.69 -16.17 8.19
N LEU A 129 -4.36 -15.78 6.95
CA LEU A 129 -5.18 -16.12 5.78
C LEU A 129 -5.28 -17.64 5.56
N THR A 130 -4.18 -18.37 5.75
CA THR A 130 -4.14 -19.83 5.56
C THR A 130 -4.72 -20.60 6.75
N GLY A 131 -4.68 -20.01 7.94
CA GLY A 131 -5.29 -20.57 9.15
C GLY A 131 -6.81 -20.41 9.22
N GLY A 132 -7.38 -19.39 8.55
CA GLY A 132 -8.81 -19.04 8.58
C GLY A 132 -9.19 -18.16 9.77
#